data_AF-A0A7C5YDA3-F1
#
_entry.id   AF-A0A7C5YDA3-F1
#
_cell.length_a   1.000
_cell.length_b   1.000
_cell.length_c   1.000
_cell.angle_alpha   90.00
_cell.angle_beta   90.00
_cell.angle_gamma   90.00
#
_symmetry.space_group_name_H-M   'P 1'
#
loop_
_entity.id
_entity.type
_entity.pdbx_description
1 polymer ?
#
loop_
_entity_poly.entity_id
_entity_poly.type
_entity_poly.pdbx_seq_one_letter_code
_entity_poly.pdbx_strand_id
1 'polypeptide(L)'
;MNGWRIVGFIAIAVVGIILIMKLLSIYAEWCWFVSIGYQSVYGKILVTRFLLFLLAFPTFFSILYVPWRYILKLPAPPSSRKWLLEADELEALDRSVRNASLIVSLAASLIAGYYMSHKWLTVLQFIHPTPVNIHEPIFGKPI
;
A
#
# COMPACT_ATOMS: atom_id res chain seq x y z
N MET A 1 21.85 0.87 29.28
CA MET A 1 21.32 1.60 28.10
C MET A 1 20.37 0.64 27.38
N ASN A 2 19.05 0.86 27.48
CA ASN A 2 18.03 -0.15 27.15
C ASN A 2 18.13 -0.58 25.68
N GLY A 3 18.32 -1.89 25.42
CA GLY A 3 18.50 -2.44 24.07
C GLY A 3 17.42 -2.01 23.07
N TRP A 4 16.19 -1.78 23.54
CA TRP A 4 15.09 -1.25 22.74
C TRP A 4 15.37 0.13 22.09
N ARG A 5 16.16 0.99 22.73
CA ARG A 5 16.52 2.31 22.16
C ARG A 5 17.52 2.16 21.01
N ILE A 6 18.44 1.20 21.13
CA ILE A 6 19.45 0.90 20.10
C ILE A 6 18.76 0.27 18.89
N VAL A 7 17.85 -0.69 19.11
CA VAL A 7 17.03 -1.28 18.04
C VAL A 7 16.20 -0.21 17.33
N GLY A 8 15.57 0.69 18.08
CA GLY A 8 14.83 1.81 17.49
C GLY A 8 15.70 2.73 16.63
N PHE A 9 16.90 3.08 17.11
CA PHE A 9 17.83 3.93 16.37
C PHE A 9 18.33 3.25 15.08
N ILE A 10 18.67 1.96 15.15
CA ILE A 10 19.08 1.17 13.99
C ILE A 10 17.94 1.10 12.97
N ALA A 11 16.70 0.82 13.41
CA ALA A 11 15.55 0.77 12.52
C ALA A 11 15.32 2.09 11.79
N ILE A 12 15.42 3.23 12.51
CA ILE A 12 15.29 4.56 11.91
C ILE A 12 16.42 4.82 10.90
N ALA A 13 17.67 4.47 11.24
CA ALA A 13 18.80 4.63 10.33
C ALA A 13 18.63 3.82 9.04
N VAL A 14 18.21 2.56 9.16
CA VAL A 14 17.94 1.67 8.01
C VAL A 14 16.84 2.25 7.12
N VAL A 15 15.72 2.69 7.71
CA VAL A 15 14.62 3.32 6.96
C VAL A 15 15.10 4.60 6.26
N GLY A 16 15.91 5.42 6.94
CA GLY A 16 16.49 6.64 6.38
C GLY A 16 17.37 6.35 5.15
N ILE A 17 18.24 5.34 5.23
CA ILE A 17 19.09 4.94 4.10
C ILE A 17 18.25 4.47 2.91
N ILE A 18 17.22 3.64 3.16
CA ILE A 18 16.32 3.16 2.10
C ILE A 18 15.61 4.33 1.41
N LEU A 19 15.15 5.32 2.18
CA LEU A 19 14.49 6.51 1.64
C LEU A 19 15.45 7.33 0.77
N ILE A 20 16.68 7.56 1.23
CA ILE A 20 17.71 8.29 0.48
C ILE A 20 18.02 7.58 -0.84
N MET A 21 18.24 6.26 -0.82
CA MET A 21 18.50 5.48 -2.04
C MET A 21 17.35 5.60 -3.04
N LYS A 22 16.11 5.59 -2.55
CA LYS A 22 14.93 5.73 -3.40
C LYS A 22 14.78 7.13 -4.00
N LEU A 23 15.08 8.17 -3.23
CA LEU A 23 15.12 9.56 -3.70
C LEU A 23 16.19 9.75 -4.78
N LEU A 24 17.39 9.19 -4.59
CA LEU A 24 18.45 9.22 -5.58
C LEU A 24 18.04 8.52 -6.88
N SER A 25 17.39 7.35 -6.79
CA SER A 25 16.86 6.64 -7.95
C SER A 25 15.82 7.48 -8.71
N ILE A 26 14.87 8.10 -8.01
CA ILE A 26 13.87 8.99 -8.63
C ILE A 26 14.55 10.18 -9.32
N TYR A 27 15.57 10.77 -8.69
CA TYR A 27 16.30 11.89 -9.25
C TYR A 27 17.12 11.50 -10.49
N ALA A 28 17.77 10.33 -10.46
CA ALA A 28 18.52 9.80 -11.60
C ALA A 28 17.59 9.58 -12.81
N GLU A 29 16.43 8.95 -12.59
CA GLU A 29 15.39 8.77 -13.60
C GLU A 29 14.91 10.13 -14.13
N TRP A 30 14.64 11.10 -13.25
CA TRP A 30 14.25 12.44 -13.67
C TRP A 30 15.30 13.09 -14.60
N CYS A 31 16.57 13.06 -14.21
CA CYS A 31 17.67 13.61 -15.02
C CYS A 31 17.78 12.92 -16.38
N TRP A 32 17.57 11.61 -16.42
CA TRP A 32 17.51 10.85 -17.67
C TRP A 32 16.33 11.31 -18.55
N PHE A 33 15.12 11.43 -18.01
CA PHE A 33 13.96 11.92 -18.77
C PHE A 33 14.13 13.36 -19.27
N VAL A 34 14.85 14.20 -18.53
CA VAL A 34 15.20 15.56 -18.96
C VAL A 34 16.15 15.51 -20.15
N SER A 35 17.17 14.63 -20.15
CA SER A 35 18.17 14.57 -21.22
C SER A 35 17.58 14.16 -22.57
N ILE A 36 16.51 13.36 -22.57
CA ILE A 36 15.77 12.96 -23.77
C ILE A 36 14.57 13.88 -24.10
N GLY A 37 14.33 14.94 -23.31
CA GLY A 37 13.24 15.90 -23.54
C GLY A 37 11.84 15.42 -23.13
N TYR A 38 11.72 14.28 -22.44
CA TYR A 38 10.44 13.68 -22.03
C TYR A 38 10.09 13.91 -20.54
N GLN A 39 10.56 15.02 -19.95
CA GLN A 39 10.30 15.36 -18.54
C GLN A 39 8.80 15.32 -18.17
N SER A 40 7.93 15.79 -19.06
CA SER A 40 6.48 15.80 -18.84
C SER A 40 5.88 14.40 -18.69
N VAL A 41 6.46 13.39 -19.36
CA VAL A 41 6.03 11.98 -19.28
C VAL A 41 6.35 11.43 -17.89
N TYR A 42 7.55 11.67 -17.39
CA TYR A 42 7.94 11.20 -16.05
C TYR A 42 7.11 11.85 -14.94
N GLY A 43 6.77 13.14 -15.09
CA GLY A 43 5.80 13.80 -14.22
C GLY A 43 4.45 13.09 -14.19
N LYS A 44 3.90 12.72 -15.37
CA LYS A 44 2.66 11.94 -15.46
C LYS A 44 2.78 10.56 -14.81
N ILE A 45 3.92 9.88 -14.96
CA ILE A 45 4.19 8.60 -14.30
C ILE A 45 4.13 8.79 -12.78
N LEU A 46 4.88 9.73 -12.21
CA LEU A 46 4.90 9.99 -10.76
C LEU A 46 3.52 10.33 -10.21
N VAL A 47 2.78 11.24 -10.87
CA VAL A 47 1.43 11.63 -10.45
C VAL A 47 0.48 10.43 -10.50
N THR A 48 0.52 9.63 -11.56
CA THR A 48 -0.35 8.44 -11.68
C THR A 48 -0.04 7.42 -10.59
N ARG A 49 1.24 7.14 -10.33
CA ARG A 49 1.65 6.21 -9.26
C ARG A 49 1.18 6.71 -7.89
N PHE A 50 1.30 8.01 -7.64
CA PHE A 50 0.86 8.63 -6.40
C PHE A 50 -0.66 8.57 -6.23
N LEU A 51 -1.43 8.92 -7.27
CA LEU A 51 -2.90 8.84 -7.24
C LEU A 51 -3.38 7.40 -7.04
N LEU A 52 -2.76 6.42 -7.70
CA LEU A 52 -3.10 5.01 -7.52
C LEU A 52 -2.83 4.52 -6.11
N PHE A 53 -1.70 4.91 -5.52
CA PHE A 53 -1.42 4.62 -4.11
C PHE A 53 -2.46 5.28 -3.20
N LEU A 54 -2.75 6.56 -3.42
CA LEU A 54 -3.67 7.35 -2.61
C LEU A 54 -5.12 6.86 -2.68
N LEU A 55 -5.53 6.26 -3.80
CA LEU A 55 -6.86 5.65 -3.93
C LEU A 55 -6.90 4.22 -3.39
N ALA A 56 -5.89 3.40 -3.71
CA ALA A 56 -5.87 2.00 -3.30
C ALA A 56 -5.67 1.83 -1.79
N PHE A 57 -4.75 2.58 -1.18
CA PHE A 57 -4.46 2.48 0.26
C PHE A 57 -5.71 2.64 1.15
N PRO A 58 -6.47 3.76 1.09
CA PRO A 58 -7.65 3.93 1.93
C PRO A 58 -8.79 2.99 1.56
N THR A 59 -8.88 2.58 0.28
CA THR A 59 -9.88 1.61 -0.17
C THR A 59 -9.64 0.25 0.48
N PHE A 60 -8.44 -0.30 0.35
CA PHE A 60 -8.06 -1.57 0.99
C PHE A 60 -8.12 -1.47 2.52
N PHE A 61 -7.68 -0.36 3.09
CA PHE A 61 -7.76 -0.15 4.54
C PHE A 61 -9.20 -0.17 5.03
N SER A 62 -10.10 0.51 4.32
CA SER A 62 -11.52 0.51 4.65
C SER A 62 -12.12 -0.89 4.53
N ILE A 63 -11.81 -1.61 3.45
CA ILE A 63 -12.30 -2.98 3.23
C ILE A 63 -11.85 -3.93 4.35
N LEU A 64 -10.63 -3.80 4.85
CA LEU A 64 -10.10 -4.69 5.90
C LEU A 64 -10.54 -4.25 7.31
N TYR A 65 -10.47 -2.96 7.62
CA TYR A 65 -10.63 -2.46 8.98
C TYR A 65 -12.10 -2.20 9.36
N VAL A 66 -12.93 -1.76 8.41
CA VAL A 66 -14.33 -1.39 8.69
C VAL A 66 -15.16 -2.61 9.14
N PRO A 67 -15.14 -3.77 8.45
CA PRO A 67 -15.88 -4.95 8.90
C PRO A 67 -15.41 -5.43 10.27
N TRP A 68 -14.10 -5.43 10.51
CA TRP A 68 -13.52 -5.80 11.80
C TRP A 68 -14.05 -4.93 12.94
N ARG A 69 -14.15 -3.61 12.72
CA ARG A 69 -14.72 -2.68 13.71
C ARG A 69 -16.20 -2.93 13.97
N TYR A 70 -16.96 -3.36 12.96
CA TYR A 70 -18.37 -3.70 13.15
C TYR A 70 -18.54 -5.02 13.92
N ILE A 71 -17.71 -6.03 13.67
CA ILE A 71 -17.72 -7.32 14.39
C ILE A 71 -17.48 -7.12 15.89
N LEU A 72 -16.55 -6.23 16.27
CA LEU A 72 -16.27 -5.93 17.68
C LEU A 72 -17.40 -5.19 18.41
N LYS A 73 -18.33 -4.56 17.68
CA LYS A 73 -19.48 -3.86 18.27
C LYS A 73 -20.72 -4.75 18.43
N LEU A 74 -20.76 -5.89 17.75
CA LEU A 74 -21.85 -6.84 17.90
C LEU A 74 -21.78 -7.44 19.31
N PRO A 75 -22.93 -7.58 20.01
CA PRO A 75 -22.95 -8.22 21.31
C PRO A 75 -22.38 -9.62 21.15
N ALA A 76 -21.26 -9.88 21.83
CA ALA A 76 -20.61 -11.17 21.77
C ALA A 76 -21.65 -12.25 22.16
N PRO A 77 -21.76 -13.36 21.40
CA PRO A 77 -22.53 -14.50 21.87
C PRO A 77 -22.00 -14.88 23.26
N PRO A 78 -22.84 -15.36 24.20
CA PRO A 78 -22.42 -15.66 25.57
C PRO A 78 -21.24 -16.62 25.51
N SER A 79 -20.03 -16.04 25.62
CA SER A 79 -18.82 -16.73 25.26
C SER A 79 -18.37 -17.52 26.46
N SER A 80 -18.07 -18.78 26.24
CA SER A 80 -17.42 -19.70 27.18
C SER A 80 -16.11 -19.16 27.78
N ARG A 81 -15.59 -18.02 27.26
CA ARG A 81 -14.38 -17.34 27.74
C ARG A 81 -14.55 -16.67 29.11
N LYS A 82 -15.77 -16.28 29.50
CA LYS A 82 -16.03 -15.70 30.83
C LYS A 82 -15.72 -16.65 32.00
N TRP A 83 -15.62 -17.96 31.72
CA TRP A 83 -15.30 -18.97 32.73
C TRP A 83 -13.80 -19.27 32.84
N LEU A 84 -12.97 -18.78 31.91
CA LEU A 84 -11.55 -19.17 31.77
C LEU A 84 -10.55 -18.06 32.07
N LEU A 85 -10.97 -16.79 32.07
CA LEU A 85 -10.09 -15.62 32.22
C LEU A 85 -10.75 -14.60 33.16
N GLU A 86 -9.95 -13.95 34.01
CA GLU A 86 -10.41 -12.81 34.80
C GLU A 86 -10.80 -11.63 33.90
N ALA A 87 -11.68 -10.75 34.39
CA ALA A 87 -12.20 -9.62 33.61
C ALA A 87 -11.08 -8.71 33.06
N ASP A 88 -10.01 -8.52 33.82
CA ASP A 88 -8.83 -7.73 33.43
C ASP A 88 -8.03 -8.38 32.30
N GLU A 89 -7.90 -9.71 32.28
CA GLU A 89 -7.17 -10.44 31.23
C GLU A 89 -7.92 -10.41 29.90
N LEU A 90 -9.25 -10.46 29.93
CA LEU A 90 -10.11 -10.32 28.75
C LEU A 90 -9.96 -8.93 28.12
N GLU A 91 -9.94 -7.86 28.92
CA GLU A 91 -9.77 -6.49 28.42
C GLU A 91 -8.38 -6.25 27.80
N ALA A 92 -7.33 -6.80 28.42
CA ALA A 92 -5.97 -6.74 27.90
C ALA A 92 -5.85 -7.47 26.55
N LEU A 93 -6.46 -8.66 26.44
CA LEU A 93 -6.48 -9.44 25.21
C LEU A 93 -7.24 -8.71 24.10
N ASP A 94 -8.43 -8.17 24.36
CA ASP A 94 -9.22 -7.43 23.37
C ASP A 94 -8.50 -6.16 22.89
N ARG A 95 -7.76 -5.48 23.78
CA ARG A 95 -6.91 -4.34 23.43
C ARG A 95 -5.74 -4.77 22.52
N SER A 96 -5.10 -5.89 22.83
CA SER A 96 -4.01 -6.44 22.03
C SER A 96 -4.48 -6.87 20.64
N VAL A 97 -5.59 -7.61 20.56
CA VAL A 97 -6.19 -8.05 19.29
C VAL A 97 -6.63 -6.84 18.45
N ARG A 98 -7.21 -5.80 19.08
CA ARG A 98 -7.56 -4.56 18.38
C ARG A 98 -6.33 -3.85 17.83
N ASN A 99 -5.25 -3.72 18.60
CA ASN A 99 -4.02 -3.10 18.14
C ASN A 99 -3.35 -3.93 17.02
N ALA A 100 -3.32 -5.25 17.16
CA ALA A 100 -2.80 -6.15 16.14
C ALA A 100 -3.61 -6.04 14.84
N SER A 101 -4.94 -6.06 14.92
CA SER A 101 -5.81 -5.92 13.74
C SER A 101 -5.57 -4.59 12.99
N LEU A 102 -5.42 -3.49 13.73
CA LEU A 102 -5.07 -2.18 13.16
C LEU A 102 -3.74 -2.23 12.42
N ILE A 103 -2.69 -2.76 13.06
CA ILE A 103 -1.35 -2.86 12.49
C ILE A 103 -1.37 -3.73 11.23
N VAL A 104 -2.03 -4.88 11.29
CA VAL A 104 -2.14 -5.81 10.16
C VAL A 104 -2.93 -5.20 9.00
N SER A 105 -4.08 -4.58 9.26
CA SER A 105 -4.86 -3.90 8.21
C SER A 105 -4.08 -2.76 7.57
N LEU A 106 -3.36 -1.96 8.36
CA LEU A 106 -2.52 -0.87 7.87
C LEU A 106 -1.39 -1.41 6.99
N ALA A 107 -0.66 -2.42 7.46
CA ALA A 107 0.44 -3.05 6.73
C ALA A 107 -0.03 -3.68 5.42
N ALA A 108 -1.12 -4.46 5.45
CA ALA A 108 -1.71 -5.07 4.27
C ALA A 108 -2.16 -4.02 3.23
N SER A 109 -2.73 -2.92 3.71
CA SER A 109 -3.20 -1.83 2.84
C SER A 109 -2.05 -1.03 2.24
N LEU A 110 -0.96 -0.82 2.99
CA LEU A 110 0.28 -0.23 2.47
C LEU A 110 0.87 -1.09 1.34
N ILE A 111 0.93 -2.40 1.53
CA ILE A 111 1.43 -3.35 0.52
C ILE A 111 0.53 -3.31 -0.72
N ALA A 112 -0.79 -3.37 -0.53
CA ALA A 112 -1.75 -3.32 -1.64
C ALA A 112 -1.66 -2.00 -2.42
N GLY A 113 -1.60 -0.86 -1.72
CA GLY A 113 -1.42 0.45 -2.35
C GLY A 113 -0.11 0.55 -3.12
N TYR A 114 0.98 0.04 -2.53
CA TYR A 114 2.29 -0.01 -3.19
C TYR A 114 2.26 -0.85 -4.47
N TYR A 115 1.64 -2.04 -4.42
CA TYR A 115 1.49 -2.90 -5.59
C TYR A 115 0.66 -2.23 -6.69
N MET A 116 -0.45 -1.59 -6.34
CA MET A 116 -1.31 -0.89 -7.29
C MET A 116 -0.57 0.29 -7.96
N SER A 117 0.26 1.01 -7.21
CA SER A 117 1.09 2.08 -7.77
C SER A 117 2.06 1.59 -8.87
N HIS A 118 2.45 0.31 -8.88
CA HIS A 118 3.29 -0.25 -9.94
C HIS A 118 2.51 -0.58 -11.22
N LYS A 119 1.17 -0.65 -11.14
CA LYS A 119 0.28 -0.90 -12.29
C LYS A 119 -0.11 0.37 -13.05
N TRP A 120 0.64 1.46 -12.86
CA TRP A 120 0.39 2.74 -13.51
C TRP A 120 0.27 2.64 -15.04
N LEU A 121 1.10 1.80 -15.69
CA LEU A 121 1.08 1.64 -17.14
C LEU A 121 -0.25 1.04 -17.62
N THR A 122 -0.70 -0.04 -16.97
CA THR A 122 -1.98 -0.69 -17.28
C THR A 122 -3.15 0.28 -17.11
N VAL A 123 -3.13 1.07 -16.03
CA VAL A 123 -4.18 2.06 -15.78
C VAL A 123 -4.17 3.17 -16.83
N LEU A 124 -2.99 3.69 -17.19
CA LEU A 124 -2.90 4.71 -18.23
C LEU A 124 -3.36 4.20 -19.60
N GLN A 125 -3.01 2.96 -19.96
CA GLN A 125 -3.46 2.31 -21.20
C GLN A 125 -4.98 2.11 -21.22
N PHE A 126 -5.57 1.79 -20.07
CA PHE A 126 -7.03 1.67 -19.95
C PHE A 126 -7.74 3.02 -20.11
N ILE A 127 -7.20 4.09 -19.50
CA ILE A 127 -7.79 5.45 -19.59
C ILE A 127 -7.57 6.07 -20.98
N HIS A 128 -6.40 5.81 -21.58
CA HIS A 128 -6.00 6.34 -22.88
C HIS A 128 -5.74 5.20 -23.86
N PRO A 129 -6.81 4.52 -24.32
CA PRO A 129 -6.65 3.45 -25.30
C PRO A 129 -6.08 4.03 -26.60
N THR A 130 -4.96 3.49 -27.05
CA THR A 130 -4.38 3.82 -28.36
C THR A 130 -5.02 2.95 -29.43
N PRO A 131 -5.71 3.52 -30.43
CA PRO A 131 -6.24 2.73 -31.53
C PRO A 131 -5.07 2.14 -32.33
N VAL A 132 -5.01 0.81 -32.40
CA VAL A 132 -4.03 0.10 -33.22
C VAL A 132 -4.60 0.06 -34.64
N ASN A 133 -4.12 0.94 -35.51
CA ASN A 133 -4.53 0.96 -36.92
C ASN A 133 -3.68 0.01 -37.78
N ILE A 134 -3.09 -1.01 -37.14
CA ILE A 134 -2.19 -1.97 -37.77
C ILE A 134 -2.99 -3.27 -37.91
N HIS A 135 -3.17 -3.72 -39.14
CA HIS A 135 -3.81 -5.00 -39.41
C HIS A 135 -2.75 -6.10 -39.29
N GLU A 136 -3.05 -7.20 -38.63
CA GLU A 136 -2.10 -8.31 -38.52
C GLU A 136 -1.77 -8.84 -39.93
N PRO A 137 -0.47 -8.93 -40.30
CA PRO A 137 -0.06 -9.22 -41.68
C PRO A 137 -0.47 -10.62 -42.16
N ILE A 138 -0.84 -11.53 -41.25
CA ILE A 138 -1.18 -12.92 -41.57
C ILE A 138 -2.70 -13.11 -41.73
N PHE A 139 -3.52 -12.46 -40.89
CA PHE A 139 -4.98 -12.69 -40.87
C PHE A 139 -5.83 -11.45 -41.17
N GLY A 140 -5.21 -10.28 -41.35
CA GLY A 140 -5.91 -9.04 -41.70
C GLY A 140 -6.91 -8.57 -40.64
N LYS A 141 -6.82 -9.08 -39.42
CA LYS A 141 -7.65 -8.65 -38.29
C LYS A 141 -7.00 -7.45 -37.59
N PRO A 142 -7.77 -6.62 -36.87
CA PRO A 142 -7.19 -5.65 -35.96
C PRO A 142 -6.59 -6.37 -34.74
N ILE A 143 -5.35 -6.03 -34.39
CA ILE A 143 -4.64 -6.50 -33.18
C ILE A 143 -5.02 -5.67 -31.96
#